data_AF-A0A8T1V3Y1-F1
#
_entry.id   AF-A0A8T1V3Y1-F1
#
_cell.length_a   1.000
_cell.length_b   1.000
_cell.length_c   1.000
_cell.angle_alpha   90.00
_cell.angle_beta   90.00
_cell.angle_gamma   90.00
#
_symmetry.space_group_name_H-M   'P 1'
#
loop_
_entity.id
_entity.type
_entity.pdbx_description
1 polymer ?
#
loop_
_entity_poly.entity_id
_entity_poly.type
_entity_poly.pdbx_seq_one_letter_code
_entity_poly.pdbx_strand_id
1 'polypeptide(L)'
;MVKKAADQLTSIEHGAFDTAALQQELTQALEDDRLYKLTDSMKKRAIHTAANYDDFKNLVACADLKPISQKELRDFSRAERQTNISFKKKTTRKKYGNDRRFQPAAPALDMPPTTAVDFCRNWKRYLKTDDAKFRFDSPSCCA
;
A
#
# COMPACT_ATOMS: atom_id res chain seq x y z
N MET A 1 -28.23 -17.48 54.96
CA MET A 1 -27.65 -18.08 53.74
C MET A 1 -27.75 -17.03 52.64
N VAL A 2 -26.73 -16.42 52.05
CA VAL A 2 -25.36 -16.84 51.71
C VAL A 2 -24.50 -15.56 51.53
N LYS A 3 -23.36 -15.53 52.23
CA LYS A 3 -22.06 -14.90 51.89
C LYS A 3 -21.95 -13.36 51.75
N LYS A 4 -21.63 -12.73 52.90
CA LYS A 4 -20.60 -11.67 52.99
C LYS A 4 -19.28 -12.23 52.41
N ALA A 5 -18.85 -11.80 51.23
CA ALA A 5 -17.57 -12.23 50.66
C ALA A 5 -16.92 -11.20 49.71
N ALA A 6 -17.31 -9.93 49.76
CA ALA A 6 -16.74 -8.90 48.87
C ALA A 6 -15.79 -7.92 49.56
N ASP A 7 -15.73 -7.90 50.90
CA ASP A 7 -15.09 -6.81 51.66
C ASP A 7 -13.73 -7.20 52.27
N GLN A 8 -13.15 -8.32 51.85
CA GLN A 8 -11.91 -8.88 52.43
C GLN A 8 -10.71 -8.79 51.49
N LEU A 9 -10.79 -8.06 50.37
CA LEU A 9 -9.76 -8.16 49.33
C LEU A 9 -8.44 -7.42 49.61
N THR A 10 -8.31 -6.60 50.65
CA THR A 10 -7.06 -5.85 50.89
C THR A 10 -6.81 -5.51 52.35
N SER A 11 -7.11 -6.41 53.30
CA SER A 11 -6.75 -6.17 54.70
C SER A 11 -5.23 -6.34 54.90
N ILE A 12 -4.49 -5.24 54.73
CA ILE A 12 -3.04 -5.10 54.95
C ILE A 12 -2.62 -5.58 56.36
N GLU A 13 -3.56 -5.64 57.30
CA GLU A 13 -3.32 -5.96 58.72
C GLU A 13 -3.16 -7.47 59.01
N HIS A 14 -3.52 -8.37 58.07
CA HIS A 14 -3.52 -9.83 58.33
C HIS A 14 -2.48 -10.63 57.53
N GLY A 15 -1.50 -9.97 56.88
CA GLY A 15 -0.33 -10.64 56.28
C GLY A 15 -0.61 -11.56 55.09
N ALA A 16 -1.87 -11.73 54.67
CA ALA A 16 -2.25 -12.45 53.46
C ALA A 16 -2.38 -11.46 52.29
N PHE A 17 -1.24 -11.07 51.73
CA PHE A 17 -1.16 -10.21 50.55
C PHE A 17 -1.05 -11.09 49.31
N ASP A 18 -2.09 -11.11 48.49
CA ASP A 18 -2.09 -11.86 47.23
C ASP A 18 -1.31 -11.10 46.16
N THR A 19 -0.02 -11.37 46.08
CA THR A 19 0.89 -10.77 45.11
C THR A 19 0.50 -11.10 43.67
N ALA A 20 -0.14 -12.24 43.43
CA ALA A 20 -0.51 -12.68 42.09
C ALA A 20 -1.68 -11.84 41.54
N ALA A 21 -2.69 -11.56 42.37
CA ALA A 21 -3.82 -10.69 42.00
C ALA A 21 -3.35 -9.28 41.65
N LEU A 22 -2.45 -8.71 42.46
CA LEU A 22 -1.88 -7.38 42.20
C LEU A 22 -0.99 -7.32 40.97
N GLN A 23 -0.21 -8.37 40.72
CA GLN A 23 0.56 -8.47 39.47
C GLN A 23 -0.39 -8.50 38.26
N GLN A 24 -1.50 -9.23 38.35
CA GLN A 24 -2.50 -9.28 37.30
C GLN A 24 -3.14 -7.90 37.07
N GLU A 25 -3.57 -7.22 38.12
CA GLU A 25 -4.12 -5.86 38.03
C GLU A 25 -3.12 -4.87 37.41
N LEU A 26 -1.84 -4.96 37.80
CA LEU A 26 -0.78 -4.12 37.24
C LEU A 26 -0.57 -4.41 35.75
N THR A 27 -0.52 -5.70 35.35
CA THR A 27 -0.42 -6.05 33.93
C THR A 27 -1.61 -5.55 33.12
N GLN A 28 -2.83 -5.63 33.68
CA GLN A 28 -4.03 -5.11 33.03
C GLN A 28 -3.95 -3.59 32.86
N ALA A 29 -3.57 -2.87 33.92
CA ALA A 29 -3.43 -1.43 33.88
C ALA A 29 -2.39 -0.97 32.84
N LEU A 30 -1.28 -1.69 32.69
CA LEU A 30 -0.26 -1.38 31.67
C LEU A 30 -0.76 -1.57 30.24
N GLU A 31 -1.51 -2.64 29.98
CA GLU A 31 -2.08 -2.90 28.67
C GLU A 31 -3.16 -1.86 28.32
N ASP A 32 -4.02 -1.49 29.26
CA ASP A 32 -5.01 -0.43 29.06
C ASP A 32 -4.35 0.91 28.75
N ASP A 33 -3.24 1.23 29.44
CA ASP A 33 -2.47 2.45 29.21
C ASP A 33 -1.81 2.47 27.82
N ARG A 34 -1.36 1.31 27.33
CA ARG A 34 -0.85 1.15 25.96
C ARG A 34 -1.95 1.36 24.93
N LEU A 35 -3.09 0.71 25.10
CA LEU A 35 -4.25 0.82 24.19
C LEU A 35 -4.76 2.25 24.13
N TYR A 36 -4.85 2.93 25.28
CA TYR A 36 -5.26 4.33 25.36
C TYR A 36 -4.32 5.24 24.54
N LYS A 37 -3.01 5.08 24.70
CA LYS A 37 -2.00 5.88 23.95
C LYS A 37 -2.06 5.60 22.45
N LEU A 38 -2.22 4.34 22.05
CA LEU A 38 -2.36 3.97 20.63
C LEU A 38 -3.62 4.60 20.03
N THR A 39 -4.76 4.43 20.68
CA THR A 39 -6.04 4.98 20.25
C THR A 39 -6.00 6.51 20.17
N ASP A 40 -5.42 7.19 21.15
CA ASP A 40 -5.28 8.66 21.14
C ASP A 40 -4.38 9.14 20.00
N SER A 41 -3.26 8.46 19.76
CA SER A 41 -2.37 8.77 18.64
C SER A 41 -3.07 8.58 17.29
N MET A 42 -3.89 7.52 17.16
CA MET A 42 -4.67 7.24 15.96
C MET A 42 -5.78 8.27 15.78
N LYS A 43 -6.50 8.66 16.85
CA LYS A 43 -7.50 9.74 16.81
C LYS A 43 -6.89 11.04 16.31
N LYS A 44 -5.74 11.47 16.87
CA LYS A 44 -5.02 12.68 16.44
C LYS A 44 -4.67 12.63 14.95
N ARG A 45 -4.15 11.49 14.48
CA ARG A 45 -3.83 11.29 13.06
C ARG A 45 -5.09 11.27 12.18
N ALA A 46 -6.15 10.58 12.63
CA ALA A 46 -7.38 10.40 11.87
C ALA A 46 -8.14 11.71 11.68
N ILE A 47 -8.09 12.64 12.65
CA ILE A 47 -8.64 14.00 12.50
C ILE A 47 -8.09 14.70 11.25
N HIS A 48 -6.81 14.51 10.94
CA HIS A 48 -6.18 15.13 9.78
C HIS A 48 -6.26 14.28 8.49
N THR A 49 -6.49 12.97 8.62
CA THR A 49 -6.42 12.03 7.48
C THR A 49 -7.79 11.67 6.92
N ALA A 50 -8.82 11.58 7.76
CA ALA A 50 -10.13 11.11 7.36
C ALA A 50 -10.95 12.21 6.68
N ALA A 51 -11.63 11.87 5.60
CA ALA A 51 -12.53 12.79 4.89
C ALA A 51 -13.97 12.76 5.45
N ASN A 52 -14.35 11.67 6.11
CA ASN A 52 -15.69 11.43 6.64
C ASN A 52 -15.61 10.72 8.00
N TYR A 53 -16.74 10.74 8.73
CA TYR A 53 -16.80 10.19 10.09
C TYR A 53 -16.65 8.66 10.12
N ASP A 54 -17.19 7.96 9.13
CA ASP A 54 -17.08 6.50 9.05
C ASP A 54 -15.61 6.06 8.86
N ASP A 55 -14.85 6.78 8.02
CA ASP A 55 -13.41 6.56 7.86
C ASP A 55 -12.66 6.85 9.17
N PHE A 56 -13.01 7.93 9.87
CA PHE A 56 -12.42 8.24 11.18
C PHE A 56 -12.69 7.09 12.18
N LYS A 57 -13.93 6.63 12.27
CA LYS A 57 -14.33 5.53 13.17
C LYS A 57 -13.56 4.25 12.84
N ASN A 58 -13.44 3.92 11.55
CA ASN A 58 -12.75 2.73 11.09
C ASN A 58 -11.24 2.81 11.38
N LEU A 59 -10.61 3.97 11.17
CA LEU A 59 -9.20 4.16 11.50
C LEU A 59 -8.93 4.00 13.00
N VAL A 60 -9.75 4.61 13.84
CA VAL A 60 -9.63 4.51 15.30
C VAL A 60 -9.87 3.07 15.79
N ALA A 61 -10.84 2.36 15.20
CA ALA A 61 -11.09 0.95 15.53
C ALA A 61 -9.91 0.02 15.15
N CYS A 62 -9.14 0.40 14.13
CA CYS A 62 -7.97 -0.35 13.67
C CYS A 62 -6.67 0.03 14.40
N ALA A 63 -6.70 0.89 15.43
CA ALA A 63 -5.50 1.38 16.11
C ALA A 63 -4.67 0.26 16.79
N ASP A 64 -5.36 -0.76 17.29
CA ASP A 64 -4.76 -1.86 18.05
C ASP A 64 -4.27 -3.01 17.16
N LEU A 65 -4.51 -2.93 15.85
CA LEU A 65 -4.07 -3.94 14.91
C LEU A 65 -2.55 -3.87 14.75
N LYS A 66 -1.91 -5.04 14.89
CA LYS A 66 -0.46 -5.16 14.68
C LYS A 66 -0.12 -4.80 13.23
N PRO A 67 0.89 -3.94 13.00
CA PRO A 67 1.35 -3.66 11.64
C PRO A 67 1.83 -4.97 10.99
N ILE A 68 1.32 -5.25 9.80
CA ILE A 68 1.62 -6.48 9.07
C ILE A 68 3.12 -6.53 8.78
N SER A 69 3.75 -7.66 9.10
CA SER A 69 5.16 -7.88 8.83
C SER A 69 5.40 -8.07 7.33
N GLN A 70 6.57 -7.66 6.82
CA GLN A 70 6.94 -7.89 5.42
C GLN A 70 6.90 -9.37 5.03
N LYS A 71 7.18 -10.28 5.99
CA LYS A 71 7.06 -11.73 5.78
C LYS A 71 5.60 -12.13 5.52
N GLU A 72 4.69 -11.64 6.35
CA GLU A 72 3.25 -11.89 6.20
C GLU A 72 2.73 -11.31 4.88
N LEU A 73 3.16 -10.10 4.49
CA LEU A 73 2.83 -9.53 3.17
C LEU A 73 3.26 -10.42 2.01
N ARG A 74 4.43 -11.08 2.11
CA ARG A 74 4.89 -12.04 1.10
C ARG A 74 4.03 -13.29 1.08
N ASP A 75 3.56 -13.76 2.23
CA ASP A 75 2.71 -14.94 2.34
C ASP A 75 1.30 -14.68 1.81
N PHE A 76 0.70 -13.52 2.11
CA PHE A 76 -0.56 -13.09 1.48
C PHE A 76 -0.42 -12.97 -0.05
N SER A 77 0.70 -12.45 -0.55
CA SER A 77 0.98 -12.33 -1.99
C SER A 77 1.15 -13.68 -2.72
N ARG A 78 1.41 -14.77 -1.97
CA ARG A 78 1.48 -16.13 -2.50
C ARG A 78 0.12 -16.80 -2.48
N ALA A 79 -0.69 -16.57 -1.44
CA ALA A 79 -2.05 -17.09 -1.33
C ALA A 79 -3.00 -16.50 -2.39
N GLU A 80 -2.86 -15.21 -2.72
CA GLU A 80 -3.69 -14.55 -3.75
C GLU A 80 -3.33 -14.96 -5.20
N ARG A 81 -2.21 -15.68 -5.39
CA ARG A 81 -1.93 -16.36 -6.67
C ARG A 81 -2.64 -17.70 -6.82
N GLN A 82 -3.41 -18.15 -5.83
CA GLN A 82 -4.45 -19.16 -6.05
C GLN A 82 -5.69 -18.50 -6.63
N THR A 83 -5.49 -17.88 -7.79
CA THR A 83 -6.59 -17.63 -8.68
C THR A 83 -7.17 -19.00 -9.04
N ASN A 84 -8.42 -19.25 -8.67
CA ASN A 84 -9.21 -20.37 -9.19
C ASN A 84 -9.44 -20.13 -10.70
N ILE A 85 -8.39 -20.18 -11.52
CA ILE A 85 -8.50 -20.05 -12.97
C ILE A 85 -8.76 -21.44 -13.53
N SER A 86 -9.94 -21.96 -13.23
CA SER A 86 -10.61 -22.94 -14.10
C SER A 86 -11.07 -22.30 -15.42
N PHE A 87 -10.76 -21.02 -15.66
CA PHE A 87 -10.96 -20.37 -16.94
C PHE A 87 -9.82 -20.72 -17.91
N LYS A 88 -9.86 -21.93 -18.49
CA LYS A 88 -9.12 -22.25 -19.71
C LYS A 88 -9.68 -21.40 -20.85
N LYS A 89 -9.17 -20.16 -20.99
CA LYS A 89 -9.44 -19.32 -22.17
C LYS A 89 -8.80 -20.03 -23.35
N LYS A 90 -9.61 -20.75 -24.14
CA LYS A 90 -9.16 -21.34 -25.41
C LYS A 90 -8.53 -20.20 -26.22
N THR A 91 -7.22 -20.30 -26.46
CA THR A 91 -6.48 -19.32 -27.24
C THR A 91 -6.84 -19.49 -28.71
N THR A 92 -8.02 -19.05 -29.11
CA THR A 92 -8.26 -18.72 -30.52
C THR A 92 -7.57 -17.39 -30.76
N ARG A 93 -6.29 -17.45 -31.19
CA ARG A 93 -5.61 -16.31 -31.81
C ARG A 93 -6.41 -15.93 -33.06
N LYS A 94 -7.41 -15.09 -32.91
CA LYS A 94 -7.99 -14.37 -34.04
C LYS A 94 -7.05 -13.20 -34.30
N LYS A 95 -6.21 -13.31 -35.34
CA LYS A 95 -5.41 -12.19 -35.85
C LYS A 95 -6.37 -11.11 -36.32
N TYR A 96 -6.67 -10.13 -35.49
CA TYR A 96 -7.07 -8.83 -36.00
C TYR A 96 -5.80 -8.14 -36.47
N GLY A 97 -5.76 -7.83 -37.78
CA GLY A 97 -4.72 -7.02 -38.37
C GLY A 97 -4.58 -5.71 -37.58
N ASN A 98 -3.39 -5.50 -37.04
CA ASN A 98 -3.02 -4.25 -36.41
C ASN A 98 -2.74 -3.24 -37.52
N ASP A 99 -3.81 -2.69 -38.09
CA ASP A 99 -3.75 -1.76 -39.22
C ASP A 99 -3.81 -0.29 -38.77
N ARG A 100 -3.29 0.01 -37.58
CA ARG A 100 -3.10 1.39 -37.11
C ARG A 100 -1.77 1.57 -36.40
N ARG A 101 -0.69 1.27 -37.11
CA ARG A 101 0.58 1.95 -36.88
C ARG A 101 0.43 3.35 -37.45
N PHE A 102 0.16 4.33 -36.58
CA PHE A 102 0.35 5.73 -36.96
C PHE A 102 1.85 5.95 -37.13
N GLN A 103 2.38 5.67 -38.31
CA GLN A 103 3.69 6.15 -38.70
C GLN A 103 3.55 7.66 -38.94
N PRO A 104 4.30 8.51 -38.24
CA PRO A 104 4.43 9.88 -38.68
C PRO A 104 4.99 9.86 -40.10
N ALA A 105 4.42 10.68 -40.99
CA ALA A 105 4.90 10.79 -42.36
C ALA A 105 6.41 11.08 -42.33
N ALA A 106 7.18 10.44 -43.23
CA ALA A 106 8.63 10.62 -43.35
C ALA A 106 9.14 12.08 -43.17
N PRO A 107 8.47 13.14 -43.68
CA PRO A 107 8.94 14.52 -43.46
C PRO A 107 8.90 15.00 -42.00
N ALA A 108 8.17 14.34 -41.09
CA ALA A 108 8.10 14.71 -39.68
C ALA A 108 9.27 14.16 -38.83
N LEU A 109 10.09 13.27 -39.39
CA LEU A 109 11.34 12.80 -38.76
C LEU A 109 12.55 13.64 -39.18
N ASP A 110 12.45 14.39 -40.27
CA ASP A 110 13.49 15.30 -40.77
C ASP A 110 13.34 16.74 -40.23
N MET A 111 12.34 17.00 -39.38
CA MET A 111 12.13 18.29 -38.73
C MET A 111 12.68 18.24 -37.30
N PRO A 112 13.37 19.28 -36.80
CA PRO A 112 13.90 19.28 -35.44
C PRO A 112 12.75 19.10 -34.43
N PRO A 113 12.90 18.21 -33.44
CA PRO A 113 11.85 17.98 -32.45
C PRO A 113 11.66 19.25 -31.61
N THR A 114 10.43 19.77 -31.60
CA THR A 114 10.06 21.01 -30.90
C THR A 114 10.18 20.90 -29.38
N THR A 115 10.29 19.68 -28.83
CA THR A 115 10.42 19.43 -27.38
C THR A 115 11.26 18.18 -27.12
N ALA A 116 12.07 18.19 -26.05
CA ALA A 116 12.97 17.08 -25.68
C ALA A 116 12.26 15.72 -25.47
N VAL A 117 10.96 15.75 -25.13
CA VAL A 117 10.13 14.55 -24.97
C VAL A 117 9.84 13.89 -26.32
N ASP A 118 9.62 14.68 -27.37
CA ASP A 118 9.40 14.17 -28.73
C ASP A 118 10.66 13.55 -29.31
N PHE A 119 11.83 14.15 -29.03
CA PHE A 119 13.13 13.56 -29.36
C PHE A 119 13.25 12.14 -28.74
N CYS A 120 13.07 12.02 -27.43
CA CYS A 120 13.19 10.74 -26.72
C CYS A 120 12.20 9.68 -27.25
N ARG A 121 10.98 10.11 -27.54
CA ARG A 121 9.92 9.23 -28.06
C ARG A 121 10.24 8.74 -29.48
N ASN A 122 10.68 9.62 -30.36
CA ASN A 122 10.97 9.29 -31.75
C ASN A 122 12.25 8.46 -31.89
N TRP A 123 13.28 8.77 -31.09
CA TRP A 123 14.51 7.99 -30.98
C TRP A 123 14.25 6.51 -30.66
N LYS A 124 13.42 6.24 -29.65
CA LYS A 124 13.13 4.86 -29.22
C LYS A 124 12.16 4.12 -30.15
N ARG A 125 11.21 4.82 -30.78
CA ARG A 125 10.12 4.17 -31.53
C ARG A 125 10.38 4.04 -33.02
N TYR A 126 10.98 5.05 -33.65
CA TYR A 126 11.00 5.18 -35.11
C TYR A 126 12.42 5.15 -35.70
N LEU A 127 13.43 5.65 -34.99
CA LEU A 127 14.82 5.67 -35.46
C LEU A 127 15.56 4.38 -35.12
N LYS A 128 15.27 3.31 -35.88
CA LYS A 128 15.88 1.98 -35.68
C LYS A 128 17.13 1.73 -36.49
N THR A 129 17.27 2.40 -37.64
CA THR A 129 18.44 2.32 -38.51
C THR A 129 19.44 3.41 -38.13
N ASP A 130 20.74 3.08 -38.15
CA ASP A 130 21.79 4.03 -37.75
C ASP A 130 21.87 5.23 -38.71
N ASP A 131 21.63 5.00 -40.00
CA ASP A 131 21.53 6.07 -41.01
C ASP A 131 20.42 7.10 -40.72
N ALA A 132 19.28 6.68 -40.15
CA ALA A 132 18.21 7.59 -39.76
C ALA A 132 18.55 8.36 -38.46
N LYS A 133 19.34 7.75 -37.55
CA LYS A 133 19.82 8.44 -36.35
C LYS A 133 20.84 9.53 -36.70
N PHE A 134 21.77 9.25 -37.63
CA PHE A 134 22.76 10.24 -38.07
C PHE A 134 22.12 11.44 -38.77
N ARG A 135 21.05 11.22 -39.55
CA ARG A 135 20.30 12.31 -40.18
C ARG A 135 19.55 13.18 -39.17
N PHE A 136 18.97 12.56 -38.14
CA PHE A 136 18.27 13.26 -37.05
C PHE A 136 19.21 14.04 -36.11
N ASP A 137 20.47 13.62 -35.99
CA ASP A 137 21.51 14.27 -35.17
C ASP A 137 22.34 15.31 -35.95
N SER A 138 22.22 15.34 -37.28
CA SER A 138 22.99 16.27 -38.12
C SER A 138 22.42 17.70 -38.07
N PRO A 139 23.28 18.76 -38.00
CA PRO A 139 22.85 20.13 -37.71
C PRO A 139 22.01 20.80 -38.81
N SER A 140 21.85 20.16 -39.98
CA SER A 140 21.08 20.72 -41.10
C SER A 140 19.59 20.90 -40.81
N CYS A 141 19.08 20.34 -39.71
CA CYS A 141 17.69 20.50 -39.28
C CYS A 141 17.49 21.66 -38.28
N CYS A 142 18.56 22.29 -37.78
CA CYS A 142 18.46 23.46 -36.90
C CYS A 142 18.78 24.74 -37.69
N ALA A 143 17.76 25.31 -38.33
CA ALA A 143 17.72 26.72 -38.74
C ALA A 143 16.47 27.37 -38.12
#